data_AF-A0A920YJT3-F1
#
_entry.id   AF-A0A920YJT3-F1
#
_cell.length_a   1.000
_cell.length_b   1.000
_cell.length_c   1.000
_cell.angle_alpha   90.00
_cell.angle_beta   90.00
_cell.angle_gamma   90.00
#
_symmetry.space_group_name_H-M   'P 1'
#
loop_
_entity.id
_entity.type
_entity.pdbx_description
1 polymer ?
#
loop_
_entity_poly.entity_id
_entity_poly.type
_entity_poly.pdbx_seq_one_letter_code
_entity_poly.pdbx_strand_id
1 'polypeptide(L)'
;MEKQAQRGAGLITVVVLTSVLLLLGLALASAARVNAHLAGNRLREAQAFYLAEAGLAAAEARLLVNPADRSSFSGELSTGSYAVKFEEEAAFGPQRRTVRVTAKGQAGNAQKTLTGLFTLEPYPQHRAFDYALYMGDEGTLNLSGNVTVNGDVFANGDIDVRGSAAVTGSVSAAGQVWSKKEDRVEGGMFSEVDPIAPPWGGAAQEGFALYRALARTALPGGTTVQGPAAAPGLTFVEGDATVTGTFPAGAAVVAAGTLTLRGDVRAAGGGVLFLAAREGIVAHGNDRLRAVLYTPGSLTFTGRVSLTGTAVAGTMHLAGNSSFTYVKPTTGALTVPLPGFVVTRSTWYENFATITTR
;
A
#
# COMPACT_ATOMS: atom_id res chain seq x y z
N MET A 1 -38.66 -74.48 -49.40
CA MET A 1 -38.20 -73.11 -49.72
C MET A 1 -38.20 -72.16 -48.52
N GLU A 2 -38.71 -72.56 -47.34
CA GLU A 2 -38.87 -71.71 -46.15
C GLU A 2 -37.56 -71.38 -45.38
N LYS A 3 -36.57 -72.28 -45.41
CA LYS A 3 -35.26 -72.07 -44.73
C LYS A 3 -34.33 -71.05 -45.41
N GLN A 4 -34.53 -70.73 -46.69
CA GLN A 4 -33.74 -69.68 -47.37
C GLN A 4 -34.26 -68.27 -47.05
N ALA A 5 -35.57 -68.11 -46.79
CA ALA A 5 -36.17 -66.83 -46.38
C ALA A 5 -35.70 -66.40 -44.97
N GLN A 6 -35.52 -67.36 -44.04
CA GLN A 6 -35.03 -67.06 -42.67
C GLN A 6 -33.55 -66.64 -42.61
N ARG A 7 -32.70 -67.12 -43.55
CA ARG A 7 -31.29 -66.70 -43.63
C ARG A 7 -31.11 -65.27 -44.18
N GLY A 8 -32.01 -64.81 -45.05
CA GLY A 8 -32.04 -63.43 -45.54
C GLY A 8 -32.54 -62.44 -44.48
N ALA A 9 -33.58 -62.83 -43.72
CA ALA A 9 -34.13 -62.01 -42.64
C ALA A 9 -33.10 -61.75 -41.52
N GLY A 10 -32.34 -62.78 -41.09
CA GLY A 10 -31.31 -62.63 -40.05
C GLY A 10 -30.16 -61.70 -40.44
N LEU A 11 -29.74 -61.74 -41.72
CA LEU A 11 -28.72 -60.82 -42.23
C LEU A 11 -29.21 -59.37 -42.20
N ILE A 12 -30.46 -59.14 -42.61
CA ILE A 12 -31.09 -57.80 -42.59
C ILE A 12 -31.17 -57.28 -41.15
N THR A 13 -31.57 -58.12 -40.18
CA THR A 13 -31.62 -57.73 -38.76
C THR A 13 -30.25 -57.33 -38.23
N VAL A 14 -29.20 -58.10 -38.56
CA VAL A 14 -27.81 -57.79 -38.13
C VAL A 14 -27.30 -56.52 -38.79
N VAL A 15 -27.58 -56.29 -40.08
CA VAL A 15 -27.19 -55.07 -40.79
C VAL A 15 -27.90 -53.84 -40.22
N VAL A 16 -29.20 -53.95 -39.93
CA VAL A 16 -29.95 -52.84 -39.31
C VAL A 16 -29.42 -52.56 -37.90
N LEU A 17 -29.19 -53.60 -37.09
CA LEU A 17 -28.69 -53.47 -35.73
C LEU A 17 -27.28 -52.85 -35.71
N THR A 18 -26.38 -53.33 -36.57
CA THR A 18 -25.01 -52.79 -36.71
C THR A 18 -25.02 -51.35 -37.23
N SER A 19 -25.92 -51.01 -38.15
CA SER A 19 -26.10 -49.63 -38.63
C SER A 19 -26.55 -48.70 -37.50
N VAL A 20 -27.51 -49.14 -36.68
CA VAL A 20 -27.96 -48.38 -35.50
C VAL A 20 -26.83 -48.20 -34.49
N LEU A 21 -26.05 -49.25 -34.21
CA LEU A 21 -24.90 -49.19 -33.31
C LEU A 21 -23.80 -48.26 -33.83
N LEU A 22 -23.53 -48.26 -35.13
CA LEU A 22 -22.59 -47.34 -35.78
C LEU A 22 -23.03 -45.88 -35.67
N LEU A 23 -24.31 -45.61 -35.92
CA LEU A 23 -24.89 -44.27 -35.76
C LEU A 23 -24.79 -43.80 -34.30
N LEU A 24 -25.10 -44.69 -33.34
CA LEU A 24 -24.97 -44.39 -31.93
C LEU A 24 -23.52 -44.10 -31.52
N GLY A 25 -22.56 -44.90 -32.03
CA GLY A 25 -21.13 -44.71 -31.79
C GLY A 25 -20.61 -43.37 -32.32
N LEU A 26 -21.02 -42.99 -33.54
CA LEU A 26 -20.68 -41.69 -34.13
C LEU A 26 -21.31 -40.52 -33.36
N ALA A 27 -22.55 -40.68 -32.87
CA ALA A 27 -23.22 -39.67 -32.05
C ALA A 27 -22.50 -39.46 -30.71
N LEU A 28 -22.09 -40.53 -30.02
CA LEU A 28 -21.33 -40.45 -28.78
C LEU A 28 -19.93 -39.83 -28.99
N ALA A 29 -19.24 -40.20 -30.06
CA ALA A 29 -17.92 -39.63 -30.39
C ALA A 29 -18.00 -38.12 -30.71
N SER A 30 -19.04 -37.69 -31.43
CA SER A 30 -19.25 -36.27 -31.72
C SER A 30 -19.60 -35.49 -30.44
N ALA A 31 -20.48 -36.02 -29.60
CA ALA A 31 -20.80 -35.43 -28.30
C ALA A 31 -19.57 -35.32 -27.39
N ALA A 32 -18.71 -36.35 -27.34
CA ALA A 32 -17.47 -36.32 -26.58
C ALA A 32 -16.51 -35.23 -27.07
N ARG A 33 -16.37 -35.06 -28.40
CA ARG A 33 -15.53 -34.00 -28.99
C ARG A 33 -16.05 -32.60 -28.66
N VAL A 34 -17.37 -32.39 -28.76
CA VAL A 34 -18.00 -31.12 -28.39
C VAL A 34 -17.79 -30.82 -26.91
N ASN A 35 -18.00 -31.80 -26.04
CA ASN A 35 -17.78 -31.64 -24.60
C ASN A 35 -16.32 -31.33 -24.27
N ALA A 36 -15.35 -31.97 -24.92
CA ALA A 36 -13.93 -31.69 -24.74
C ALA A 36 -13.58 -30.25 -25.15
N HIS A 37 -14.11 -29.77 -26.28
CA HIS A 37 -13.92 -28.37 -26.70
C HIS A 37 -14.60 -27.37 -25.76
N LEU A 38 -15.83 -27.64 -25.32
CA LEU A 38 -16.54 -26.80 -24.36
C LEU A 38 -15.81 -26.72 -23.01
N ALA A 39 -15.32 -27.85 -22.51
CA ALA A 39 -14.53 -27.89 -21.28
C ALA A 39 -13.24 -27.07 -21.41
N GLY A 40 -12.53 -27.19 -22.54
CA GLY A 40 -11.33 -26.40 -22.82
C GLY A 40 -11.61 -24.89 -22.88
N ASN A 41 -12.71 -24.48 -23.51
CA ASN A 41 -13.10 -23.08 -23.59
C ASN A 41 -13.51 -22.52 -22.22
N ARG A 42 -14.29 -23.28 -21.42
CA ARG A 42 -14.65 -22.89 -20.05
C ARG A 42 -13.43 -22.71 -19.15
N LEU A 43 -12.44 -23.60 -19.28
CA LEU A 43 -11.19 -23.49 -18.52
C LEU A 43 -10.45 -22.20 -18.87
N ARG A 44 -10.26 -21.89 -20.16
CA ARG A 44 -9.58 -20.65 -20.60
C ARG A 44 -10.36 -19.40 -20.20
N GLU A 45 -11.69 -19.46 -20.25
CA GLU A 45 -12.54 -18.35 -19.81
C GLU A 45 -12.37 -18.07 -18.32
N ALA A 46 -12.34 -19.11 -17.48
CA ALA A 46 -12.06 -18.98 -16.05
C ALA A 46 -10.64 -18.45 -15.80
N GLN A 47 -9.64 -18.94 -16.54
CA GLN A 47 -8.27 -18.42 -16.46
C GLN A 47 -8.19 -16.93 -16.82
N ALA A 48 -8.84 -16.51 -17.91
CA ALA A 48 -8.88 -15.11 -18.32
C ALA A 48 -9.56 -14.22 -17.25
N PHE A 49 -10.61 -14.73 -16.59
CA PHE A 49 -11.25 -14.04 -15.47
C PHE A 49 -10.27 -13.85 -14.29
N TYR A 50 -9.59 -14.91 -13.85
CA TYR A 50 -8.62 -14.82 -12.75
C TYR A 50 -7.40 -13.95 -13.10
N LEU A 51 -6.98 -13.91 -14.36
CA LEU A 51 -5.94 -13.00 -14.82
C LEU A 51 -6.38 -11.54 -14.74
N ALA A 52 -7.62 -11.24 -15.12
CA ALA A 52 -8.18 -9.90 -14.97
C ALA A 52 -8.30 -9.50 -13.49
N GLU A 53 -8.70 -10.44 -12.64
CA GLU A 53 -8.78 -10.26 -11.18
C GLU A 53 -7.41 -9.98 -10.57
N ALA A 54 -6.38 -10.72 -11.00
CA ALA A 54 -4.99 -10.46 -10.61
C ALA A 54 -4.52 -9.06 -11.04
N GLY A 55 -4.96 -8.58 -12.20
CA GLY A 55 -4.72 -7.20 -12.64
C GLY A 55 -5.34 -6.16 -11.72
N LEU A 56 -6.60 -6.37 -11.29
CA LEU A 56 -7.26 -5.46 -10.33
C LEU A 56 -6.57 -5.48 -8.96
N ALA A 57 -6.17 -6.65 -8.46
CA ALA A 57 -5.39 -6.77 -7.22
C ALA A 57 -4.02 -6.08 -7.32
N ALA A 58 -3.34 -6.19 -8.47
CA ALA A 58 -2.08 -5.47 -8.71
C ALA A 58 -2.29 -3.95 -8.76
N ALA A 59 -3.43 -3.48 -9.27
CA ALA A 59 -3.78 -2.07 -9.28
C ALA A 59 -3.99 -1.54 -7.85
N GLU A 60 -4.69 -2.31 -7.01
CA GLU A 60 -4.88 -2.02 -5.59
C GLU A 60 -3.55 -1.81 -4.86
N ALA A 61 -2.60 -2.73 -5.05
CA ALA A 61 -1.27 -2.65 -4.45
C ALA A 61 -0.50 -1.39 -4.89
N ARG A 62 -0.62 -0.99 -6.16
CA ARG A 62 -0.02 0.26 -6.66
C ARG A 62 -0.66 1.50 -6.06
N LEU A 63 -1.99 1.53 -5.98
CA LEU A 63 -2.73 2.65 -5.40
C LEU A 63 -2.44 2.81 -3.91
N LEU A 64 -2.21 1.72 -3.17
CA LEU A 64 -1.79 1.77 -1.77
C LEU A 64 -0.43 2.47 -1.60
N VAL A 65 0.51 2.24 -2.50
CA VAL A 65 1.88 2.81 -2.44
C VAL A 65 1.93 4.24 -2.99
N ASN A 66 1.31 4.47 -4.15
CA ASN A 66 1.20 5.78 -4.76
C ASN A 66 -0.25 6.03 -5.21
N PRO A 67 -1.05 6.68 -4.36
CA PRO A 67 -2.47 6.94 -4.65
C PRO A 67 -2.70 7.80 -5.88
N ALA A 68 -1.69 8.54 -6.35
CA ALA A 68 -1.76 9.39 -7.54
C ALA A 68 -1.28 8.70 -8.83
N ASP A 69 -0.77 7.46 -8.76
CA ASP A 69 -0.33 6.73 -9.95
C ASP A 69 -1.54 6.34 -10.81
N ARG A 70 -1.54 6.77 -12.07
CA ARG A 70 -2.54 6.45 -13.09
C ARG A 70 -1.90 5.77 -14.32
N SER A 71 -0.64 5.38 -14.22
CA SER A 71 0.07 4.76 -15.32
C SER A 71 -0.53 3.39 -15.65
N SER A 72 -0.89 3.19 -16.91
CA SER A 72 -1.33 1.86 -17.37
C SER A 72 -0.17 0.87 -17.29
N PHE A 73 -0.47 -0.39 -16.99
CA PHE A 73 0.56 -1.42 -16.89
C PHE A 73 0.03 -2.79 -17.27
N SER A 74 0.94 -3.72 -17.50
CA SER A 74 0.63 -5.12 -17.80
C SER A 74 1.55 -6.05 -17.03
N GLY A 75 1.12 -7.30 -16.88
CA GLY A 75 1.92 -8.35 -16.29
C GLY A 75 1.65 -9.70 -16.97
N GLU A 76 2.62 -10.60 -16.86
CA GLU A 76 2.52 -11.96 -17.33
C GLU A 76 2.54 -12.92 -16.15
N LEU A 77 1.68 -13.92 -16.20
CA LEU A 77 1.60 -15.04 -15.26
C LEU A 77 1.67 -16.34 -16.08
N SER A 78 1.88 -17.47 -15.41
CA SER A 78 2.09 -18.76 -16.09
C SER A 78 0.95 -19.17 -17.03
N THR A 79 -0.28 -18.71 -16.76
CA THR A 79 -1.49 -19.07 -17.52
C THR A 79 -1.90 -18.03 -18.58
N GLY A 80 -1.19 -16.89 -18.67
CA GLY A 80 -1.52 -15.82 -19.61
C GLY A 80 -1.09 -14.44 -19.10
N SER A 81 -1.64 -13.40 -19.70
CA SER A 81 -1.29 -12.01 -19.39
C SER A 81 -2.48 -11.18 -18.93
N TYR A 82 -2.20 -10.07 -18.27
CA TYR A 82 -3.20 -9.07 -17.93
C TYR A 82 -2.71 -7.67 -18.28
N ALA A 83 -3.64 -6.76 -18.56
CA ALA A 83 -3.39 -5.34 -18.79
C ALA A 83 -4.39 -4.51 -17.98
N VAL A 84 -3.90 -3.49 -17.30
CA VAL A 84 -4.66 -2.61 -16.41
C VAL A 84 -4.61 -1.18 -16.92
N LYS A 85 -5.76 -0.51 -16.89
CA LYS A 85 -5.90 0.91 -17.20
C LYS A 85 -6.65 1.60 -16.07
N PHE A 86 -6.15 2.76 -15.68
CA PHE A 86 -6.83 3.68 -14.78
C PHE A 86 -7.66 4.64 -15.63
N GLU A 87 -8.87 4.90 -15.19
CA GLU A 87 -9.83 5.75 -15.89
C GLU A 87 -10.31 6.87 -14.95
N GLU A 88 -11.51 7.38 -15.21
CA GLU A 88 -12.10 8.54 -14.55
C GLU A 88 -11.93 8.53 -13.02
N GLU A 89 -11.51 9.69 -12.51
CA GLU A 89 -11.38 9.96 -11.09
C GLU A 89 -12.49 10.91 -10.66
N ALA A 90 -13.34 10.44 -9.75
CA ALA A 90 -14.41 11.25 -9.16
C ALA A 90 -14.02 11.67 -7.74
N ALA A 91 -14.22 12.94 -7.43
CA ALA A 91 -14.00 13.51 -6.10
C ALA A 91 -15.30 13.49 -5.29
N PHE A 92 -15.24 12.89 -4.09
CA PHE A 92 -16.36 12.88 -3.15
C PHE A 92 -15.93 13.62 -1.87
N GLY A 93 -15.90 14.96 -1.95
CA GLY A 93 -15.41 15.80 -0.86
C GLY A 93 -13.88 15.96 -0.86
N PRO A 94 -13.30 16.50 0.23
CA PRO A 94 -11.90 16.91 0.25
C PRO A 94 -10.92 15.74 0.34
N GLN A 95 -11.31 14.63 0.99
CA GLN A 95 -10.41 13.54 1.39
C GLN A 95 -10.80 12.18 0.80
N ARG A 96 -11.77 12.12 -0.11
CA ARG A 96 -12.17 10.85 -0.74
C ARG A 96 -12.13 10.99 -2.26
N ARG A 97 -11.50 10.00 -2.91
CA ARG A 97 -11.46 9.85 -4.36
C ARG A 97 -11.91 8.46 -4.76
N THR A 98 -12.61 8.38 -5.87
CA THR A 98 -12.96 7.10 -6.48
C THR A 98 -12.28 7.01 -7.84
N VAL A 99 -11.55 5.93 -8.08
CA VAL A 99 -10.86 5.66 -9.34
C VAL A 99 -11.47 4.42 -9.97
N ARG A 100 -11.92 4.56 -11.22
CA ARG A 100 -12.33 3.40 -12.02
C ARG A 100 -11.11 2.75 -12.64
N VAL A 101 -10.99 1.43 -12.47
CA VAL A 101 -9.88 0.65 -13.01
C VAL A 101 -10.42 -0.50 -13.84
N THR A 102 -9.93 -0.60 -15.07
CA THR A 102 -10.30 -1.66 -16.01
C THR A 102 -9.12 -2.61 -16.18
N ALA A 103 -9.32 -3.89 -15.88
CA ALA A 103 -8.33 -4.94 -16.08
C ALA A 103 -8.80 -5.95 -17.13
N LYS A 104 -7.94 -6.25 -18.09
CA LYS A 104 -8.18 -7.21 -19.16
C LYS A 104 -7.23 -8.40 -18.99
N GLY A 105 -7.77 -9.57 -18.73
CA GLY A 105 -7.06 -10.84 -18.65
C GLY A 105 -7.19 -11.65 -19.95
N GLN A 106 -6.10 -12.29 -20.37
CA GLN A 106 -6.01 -13.05 -21.60
C GLN A 106 -5.37 -14.42 -21.36
N ALA A 107 -6.12 -15.49 -21.63
CA ALA A 107 -5.65 -16.88 -21.57
C ALA A 107 -5.87 -17.57 -22.93
N GLY A 108 -4.80 -17.66 -23.73
CA GLY A 108 -4.87 -18.14 -25.10
C GLY A 108 -5.78 -17.25 -25.97
N ASN A 109 -6.90 -17.81 -26.44
CA ASN A 109 -7.91 -17.12 -27.24
C ASN A 109 -9.11 -16.59 -26.43
N ALA A 110 -9.15 -16.86 -25.12
CA ALA A 110 -10.16 -16.30 -24.24
C ALA A 110 -9.70 -14.97 -23.66
N GLN A 111 -10.60 -14.01 -23.62
CA GLN A 111 -10.37 -12.69 -23.04
C GLN A 111 -11.52 -12.34 -22.10
N LYS A 112 -11.19 -11.80 -20.93
CA LYS A 112 -12.14 -11.23 -19.97
C LYS A 112 -11.70 -9.84 -19.57
N THR A 113 -12.66 -8.92 -19.52
CA THR A 113 -12.46 -7.57 -19.00
C THR A 113 -13.27 -7.43 -17.73
N LEU A 114 -12.63 -6.96 -16.67
CA LEU A 114 -13.23 -6.64 -15.38
C LEU A 114 -13.03 -5.16 -15.08
N THR A 115 -14.02 -4.56 -14.44
CA THR A 115 -13.95 -3.16 -13.98
C THR A 115 -14.13 -3.14 -12.47
N GLY A 116 -13.24 -2.44 -11.76
CA GLY A 116 -13.33 -2.23 -10.32
C GLY A 116 -13.42 -0.73 -10.01
N LEU A 117 -14.20 -0.37 -9.00
CA LEU A 117 -14.23 0.98 -8.45
C LEU A 117 -13.46 0.99 -7.13
N PHE A 118 -12.35 1.70 -7.11
CA PHE A 118 -11.46 1.82 -5.95
C PHE A 118 -11.73 3.14 -5.25
N THR A 119 -12.16 3.09 -4.00
CA THR A 119 -12.29 4.27 -3.14
C THR A 119 -10.99 4.43 -2.34
N LEU A 120 -10.40 5.61 -2.43
CA LEU A 120 -9.17 6.03 -1.77
C LEU A 120 -9.54 7.01 -0.65
N GLU A 121 -9.19 6.67 0.59
CA GLU A 121 -9.55 7.48 1.74
C GLU A 121 -8.58 7.27 2.91
N PRO A 122 -8.07 8.35 3.55
CA PRO A 122 -8.05 9.74 3.10
C PRO A 122 -7.08 10.00 1.93
N TYR A 123 -7.52 10.70 0.88
CA TYR A 123 -6.72 11.00 -0.31
C TYR A 123 -6.11 12.41 -0.29
N PRO A 124 -4.85 12.60 -0.76
CA PRO A 124 -3.94 11.58 -1.31
C PRO A 124 -3.17 10.80 -0.26
N GLN A 125 -3.24 11.21 1.00
CA GLN A 125 -2.63 10.54 2.15
C GLN A 125 -3.34 11.00 3.42
N HIS A 126 -3.06 10.32 4.54
CA HIS A 126 -3.55 10.73 5.83
C HIS A 126 -2.99 12.10 6.25
N ARG A 127 -3.86 13.00 6.73
CA ARG A 127 -3.53 14.39 7.08
C ARG A 127 -2.37 14.53 8.09
N ALA A 128 -2.17 13.53 8.94
CA ALA A 128 -1.02 13.48 9.85
C ALA A 128 0.34 13.65 9.15
N PHE A 129 0.45 13.22 7.88
CA PHE A 129 1.69 13.33 7.10
C PHE A 129 1.86 14.65 6.35
N ASP A 130 0.93 15.61 6.52
CA ASP A 130 1.04 16.95 5.93
C ASP A 130 1.82 17.93 6.82
N TYR A 131 2.18 17.51 8.05
CA TYR A 131 2.90 18.32 9.04
C TYR A 131 4.37 17.91 9.15
N ALA A 132 5.24 18.86 9.53
CA ALA A 132 6.63 18.57 9.89
C ALA A 132 6.67 17.65 11.13
N LEU A 133 5.85 17.99 12.13
CA LEU A 133 5.68 17.26 13.38
C LEU A 133 4.18 17.09 13.64
N TYR A 134 3.75 15.85 13.86
CA TYR A 134 2.41 15.49 14.27
C TYR A 134 2.45 14.64 15.55
N MET A 135 1.69 15.05 16.57
CA MET A 135 1.48 14.31 17.81
C MET A 135 0.00 13.92 17.93
N GLY A 136 -0.31 12.63 17.89
CA GLY A 136 -1.70 12.16 17.79
C GLY A 136 -2.36 11.77 19.11
N ASP A 137 -1.61 11.49 20.16
CA ASP A 137 -2.17 11.22 21.48
C ASP A 137 -2.37 12.52 22.27
N GLU A 138 -3.19 12.44 23.31
CA GLU A 138 -3.36 13.53 24.27
C GLU A 138 -2.06 13.77 25.06
N GLY A 139 -1.74 15.04 25.33
CA GLY A 139 -0.50 15.44 26.02
C GLY A 139 0.01 16.79 25.50
N THR A 140 1.18 17.22 25.96
CA THR A 140 1.78 18.49 25.52
C THR A 140 3.02 18.27 24.69
N LEU A 141 3.01 18.73 23.43
CA LEU A 141 4.19 18.81 22.59
C LEU A 141 5.03 20.02 23.01
N ASN A 142 6.13 19.75 23.71
CA ASN A 142 7.04 20.78 24.19
C ASN A 142 8.13 21.08 23.15
N LEU A 143 8.00 22.20 22.43
CA LEU A 143 9.08 22.76 21.61
C LEU A 143 9.95 23.64 22.52
N SER A 144 10.94 23.02 23.17
CA SER A 144 11.83 23.68 24.13
C SER A 144 13.30 23.62 23.68
N GLY A 145 14.13 24.56 24.14
CA GLY A 145 15.54 24.67 23.73
C GLY A 145 15.73 25.46 22.43
N ASN A 146 16.73 25.10 21.61
CA ASN A 146 16.95 25.69 20.29
C ASN A 146 16.40 24.75 19.20
N VAL A 147 15.08 24.73 19.06
CA VAL A 147 14.38 23.91 18.06
C VAL A 147 13.95 24.79 16.88
N THR A 148 14.29 24.39 15.65
CA THR A 148 13.79 25.07 14.44
C THR A 148 12.91 24.12 13.65
N VAL A 149 11.68 24.52 13.34
CA VAL A 149 10.78 23.76 12.48
C VAL A 149 10.48 24.56 11.23
N ASN A 150 10.88 24.03 10.08
CA ASN A 150 10.50 24.56 8.77
C ASN A 150 9.34 23.74 8.20
N GLY A 151 8.13 24.21 8.47
CA GLY A 151 6.87 23.53 8.16
C GLY A 151 5.87 23.60 9.31
N ASP A 152 4.68 23.04 9.11
CA ASP A 152 3.57 23.12 10.06
C ASP A 152 3.72 22.09 11.19
N VAL A 153 3.18 22.41 12.37
CA VAL A 153 3.17 21.54 13.56
C VAL A 153 1.74 21.31 14.00
N PHE A 154 1.39 20.07 14.31
CA PHE A 154 0.06 19.71 14.82
C PHE A 154 0.13 18.79 16.04
N ALA A 155 -0.75 19.02 17.01
CA ALA A 155 -0.98 18.11 18.13
C ALA A 155 -2.48 17.94 18.42
N ASN A 156 -2.91 16.71 18.69
CA ASN A 156 -4.25 16.45 19.24
C ASN A 156 -4.37 16.92 20.71
N GLY A 157 -3.26 17.02 21.43
CA GLY A 157 -3.22 17.67 22.74
C GLY A 157 -2.82 19.14 22.64
N ASP A 158 -2.03 19.59 23.60
CA ASP A 158 -1.50 20.96 23.68
C ASP A 158 -0.15 21.09 22.97
N ILE A 159 0.20 22.33 22.61
CA ILE A 159 1.54 22.68 22.12
C ILE A 159 2.10 23.81 22.96
N ASP A 160 3.35 23.67 23.37
CA ASP A 160 4.05 24.68 24.13
C ASP A 160 5.38 25.05 23.46
N VAL A 161 5.45 26.30 23.00
CA VAL A 161 6.61 26.88 22.31
C VAL A 161 7.39 27.76 23.28
N ARG A 162 8.54 27.26 23.76
CA ARG A 162 9.38 27.92 24.77
C ARG A 162 10.85 27.96 24.35
N GLY A 163 11.71 28.52 25.22
CA GLY A 163 13.15 28.57 24.98
C GLY A 163 13.51 29.53 23.85
N SER A 164 14.20 29.05 22.82
CA SER A 164 14.56 29.75 21.58
C SER A 164 13.97 29.01 20.36
N ALA A 165 12.89 28.27 20.55
CA ALA A 165 12.23 27.56 19.45
C ALA A 165 11.66 28.54 18.41
N ALA A 166 11.71 28.16 17.13
CA ALA A 166 11.18 28.93 16.01
C ALA A 166 10.47 27.99 15.01
N VAL A 167 9.31 28.41 14.52
CA VAL A 167 8.49 27.68 13.56
C VAL A 167 8.16 28.63 12.40
N THR A 168 8.58 28.29 11.18
CA THR A 168 8.24 29.11 9.99
C THR A 168 6.84 28.79 9.45
N GLY A 169 6.29 27.62 9.80
CA GLY A 169 4.92 27.24 9.48
C GLY A 169 3.90 27.66 10.55
N SER A 170 2.71 27.10 10.42
CA SER A 170 1.62 27.24 11.39
C SER A 170 1.75 26.23 12.52
N VAL A 171 1.29 26.61 13.72
CA VAL A 171 1.18 25.74 14.89
C VAL A 171 -0.29 25.56 15.24
N SER A 172 -0.78 24.32 15.23
CA SER A 172 -2.19 24.01 15.49
C SER A 172 -2.34 22.93 16.55
N ALA A 173 -3.18 23.16 17.55
CA ALA A 173 -3.47 22.21 18.62
C ALA A 173 -4.97 22.04 18.76
N ALA A 174 -5.45 20.80 18.92
CA ALA A 174 -6.83 20.58 19.35
C ALA A 174 -7.05 20.95 20.83
N GLY A 175 -5.97 20.95 21.62
CA GLY A 175 -5.89 21.64 22.91
C GLY A 175 -5.48 23.11 22.76
N GLN A 176 -4.59 23.57 23.64
CA GLN A 176 -4.09 24.93 23.67
C GLN A 176 -2.69 25.08 23.05
N VAL A 177 -2.45 26.21 22.40
CA VAL A 177 -1.11 26.65 21.97
C VAL A 177 -0.61 27.75 22.90
N TRP A 178 0.51 27.51 23.57
CA TRP A 178 1.22 28.54 24.34
C TRP A 178 2.52 28.95 23.66
N SER A 179 2.75 30.25 23.56
CA SER A 179 4.06 30.79 23.23
C SER A 179 4.38 31.99 24.10
N LYS A 180 5.60 32.02 24.67
CA LYS A 180 6.07 33.17 25.45
C LYS A 180 6.40 34.39 24.58
N LYS A 181 6.53 34.21 23.26
CA LYS A 181 6.80 35.27 22.28
C LYS A 181 6.14 34.90 20.95
N GLU A 182 5.16 35.69 20.53
CA GLU A 182 4.38 35.42 19.30
C GLU A 182 5.25 35.47 18.04
N ASP A 183 6.31 36.28 18.01
CA ASP A 183 7.27 36.41 16.90
C ASP A 183 8.04 35.12 16.53
N ARG A 184 7.80 34.01 17.21
CA ARG A 184 8.48 32.73 16.99
C ARG A 184 7.73 31.78 16.06
N VAL A 185 6.50 32.11 15.70
CA VAL A 185 5.66 31.33 14.80
C VAL A 185 5.22 32.24 13.67
N GLU A 186 5.70 32.00 12.45
CA GLU A 186 5.41 32.86 11.30
C GLU A 186 4.03 32.59 10.69
N GLY A 187 3.58 31.32 10.63
CA GLY A 187 2.32 30.92 9.98
C GLY A 187 1.06 31.15 10.81
N GLY A 188 1.21 31.41 12.11
CA GLY A 188 0.11 31.62 13.06
C GLY A 188 -0.06 30.47 14.07
N MET A 189 -0.76 30.78 15.16
CA MET A 189 -1.05 29.84 16.26
C MET A 189 -2.55 29.64 16.37
N PHE A 190 -2.99 28.38 16.36
CA PHE A 190 -4.39 27.99 16.36
C PHE A 190 -4.66 26.97 17.47
N SER A 191 -5.36 27.39 18.52
CA SER A 191 -5.85 26.49 19.58
C SER A 191 -7.26 26.00 19.24
N GLU A 192 -7.69 24.93 19.89
CA GLU A 192 -9.05 24.38 19.83
C GLU A 192 -9.53 24.04 18.41
N VAL A 193 -8.60 23.61 17.55
CA VAL A 193 -8.96 23.12 16.21
C VAL A 193 -9.51 21.68 16.28
N ASP A 194 -10.23 21.25 15.25
CA ASP A 194 -10.73 19.87 15.20
C ASP A 194 -9.57 18.86 15.29
N PRO A 195 -9.66 17.84 16.18
CA PRO A 195 -8.62 16.83 16.29
C PRO A 195 -8.55 16.01 15.00
N ILE A 196 -7.33 15.63 14.63
CA ILE A 196 -7.09 14.74 13.51
C ILE A 196 -7.02 13.33 14.05
N ALA A 197 -7.97 12.48 13.65
CA ALA A 197 -7.97 11.06 13.99
C ALA A 197 -6.58 10.46 13.71
N PRO A 198 -5.93 9.76 14.66
CA PRO A 198 -4.60 9.27 14.41
C PRO A 198 -4.57 8.20 13.32
N PRO A 199 -3.47 8.12 12.53
CA PRO A 199 -3.30 7.07 11.52
C PRO A 199 -3.13 5.67 12.12
N TRP A 200 -3.16 5.56 13.46
CA TRP A 200 -3.18 4.31 14.21
C TRP A 200 -4.53 3.95 14.89
N GLY A 201 -5.64 4.60 14.53
CA GLY A 201 -6.98 4.20 15.00
C GLY A 201 -7.57 3.02 14.22
N GLY A 202 -8.36 2.15 14.87
CA GLY A 202 -9.25 1.12 14.28
C GLY A 202 -8.60 -0.08 13.57
N ALA A 203 -7.44 0.11 12.90
CA ALA A 203 -6.76 -0.87 12.04
C ALA A 203 -5.22 -0.85 12.17
N ALA A 204 -4.64 -0.15 13.16
CA ALA A 204 -3.18 0.00 13.26
C ALA A 204 -2.42 -1.23 13.74
N GLN A 205 -3.10 -2.10 14.49
CA GLN A 205 -2.60 -3.44 14.75
C GLN A 205 -2.47 -4.23 13.43
N GLU A 206 -3.34 -3.95 12.45
CA GLU A 206 -3.27 -4.54 11.11
C GLU A 206 -2.18 -3.90 10.24
N GLY A 207 -1.87 -2.60 10.44
CA GLY A 207 -0.82 -1.90 9.69
C GLY A 207 0.57 -2.51 9.82
N PHE A 208 0.98 -2.91 11.04
CA PHE A 208 2.27 -3.59 11.23
C PHE A 208 2.24 -5.04 10.73
N ALA A 209 1.08 -5.71 10.75
CA ALA A 209 0.92 -7.02 10.13
C ALA A 209 1.06 -6.94 8.60
N LEU A 210 0.53 -5.88 7.98
CA LEU A 210 0.73 -5.58 6.56
C LEU A 210 2.21 -5.38 6.25
N TYR A 211 2.93 -4.54 7.02
CA TYR A 211 4.36 -4.36 6.81
C TYR A 211 5.15 -5.66 6.98
N ARG A 212 4.80 -6.50 7.96
CA ARG A 212 5.40 -7.84 8.10
C ARG A 212 5.15 -8.71 6.86
N ALA A 213 3.94 -8.69 6.29
CA ALA A 213 3.60 -9.46 5.10
C ALA A 213 4.27 -8.94 3.82
N LEU A 214 4.51 -7.62 3.72
CA LEU A 214 5.21 -6.98 2.60
C LEU A 214 6.73 -7.07 2.70
N ALA A 215 7.27 -7.44 3.86
CA ALA A 215 8.70 -7.45 4.11
C ALA A 215 9.42 -8.46 3.21
N ARG A 216 10.50 -8.00 2.57
CA ARG A 216 11.41 -8.89 1.82
C ARG A 216 12.37 -9.61 2.76
N THR A 217 12.69 -8.96 3.86
CA THR A 217 13.66 -9.44 4.85
C THR A 217 13.02 -9.31 6.23
N ALA A 218 12.91 -10.42 6.95
CA ALA A 218 12.53 -10.45 8.35
C ALA A 218 13.75 -10.76 9.21
N LEU A 219 14.03 -9.93 10.20
CA LEU A 219 15.17 -10.07 11.12
C LEU A 219 14.68 -10.27 12.56
N PRO A 220 15.43 -11.01 13.38
CA PRO A 220 15.13 -11.10 14.81
C PRO A 220 15.35 -9.75 15.51
N GLY A 221 14.71 -9.57 16.67
CA GLY A 221 14.91 -8.40 17.52
C GLY A 221 16.35 -8.28 18.04
N GLY A 222 16.74 -7.06 18.40
CA GLY A 222 18.10 -6.72 18.85
C GLY A 222 19.12 -6.57 17.72
N THR A 223 18.68 -6.59 16.45
CA THR A 223 19.58 -6.52 15.29
C THR A 223 19.93 -5.07 14.93
N THR A 224 21.13 -4.88 14.37
CA THR A 224 21.53 -3.62 13.75
C THR A 224 21.33 -3.70 12.25
N VAL A 225 20.47 -2.84 11.70
CA VAL A 225 20.22 -2.69 10.27
C VAL A 225 21.13 -1.59 9.74
N GLN A 226 22.11 -1.98 8.93
CA GLN A 226 23.07 -1.06 8.28
C GLN A 226 22.80 -0.94 6.79
N GLY A 227 22.93 0.27 6.23
CA GLY A 227 22.88 0.48 4.78
C GLY A 227 24.25 0.31 4.07
N PRO A 228 24.36 -0.32 2.87
CA PRO A 228 23.36 -1.09 2.12
C PRO A 228 23.67 -2.60 2.05
N ALA A 229 22.67 -3.45 2.34
CA ALA A 229 22.59 -4.82 1.81
C ALA A 229 21.39 -4.93 0.85
N ALA A 230 21.68 -4.95 -0.46
CA ALA A 230 20.77 -5.18 -1.60
C ALA A 230 19.58 -4.20 -1.82
N ALA A 231 18.85 -4.44 -2.93
CA ALA A 231 17.84 -3.61 -3.60
C ALA A 231 16.79 -2.95 -2.67
N PRO A 232 16.16 -1.83 -3.11
CA PRO A 232 15.10 -1.17 -2.35
C PRO A 232 14.00 -2.17 -1.96
N GLY A 233 13.59 -2.12 -0.69
CA GLY A 233 12.56 -2.98 -0.12
C GLY A 233 12.32 -2.70 1.35
N LEU A 234 11.36 -3.44 1.90
CA LEU A 234 10.97 -3.37 3.30
C LEU A 234 11.72 -4.44 4.12
N THR A 235 12.42 -3.98 5.16
CA THR A 235 13.01 -4.82 6.21
C THR A 235 12.14 -4.74 7.46
N PHE A 236 11.66 -5.88 7.93
CA PHE A 236 10.87 -5.98 9.16
C PHE A 236 11.71 -6.60 10.27
N VAL A 237 11.67 -6.01 11.47
CA VAL A 237 12.37 -6.52 12.66
C VAL A 237 11.33 -6.92 13.70
N GLU A 238 11.37 -8.17 14.17
CA GLU A 238 10.37 -8.74 15.09
C GLU A 238 10.40 -8.15 16.52
N GLY A 239 11.39 -7.32 16.83
CA GLY A 239 11.52 -6.64 18.11
C GLY A 239 12.26 -5.32 17.94
N ASP A 240 13.10 -4.98 18.91
CA ASP A 240 13.90 -3.76 18.85
C ASP A 240 14.94 -3.80 17.73
N ALA A 241 15.28 -2.65 17.17
CA ALA A 241 16.32 -2.56 16.15
C ALA A 241 17.13 -1.27 16.26
N THR A 242 18.39 -1.33 15.84
CA THR A 242 19.23 -0.14 15.65
C THR A 242 19.43 0.12 14.16
N VAL A 243 19.21 1.33 13.68
CA VAL A 243 19.35 1.70 12.26
C VAL A 243 20.50 2.70 12.10
N THR A 244 21.37 2.43 11.13
CA THR A 244 22.49 3.32 10.79
C THR A 244 22.86 3.23 9.31
N GLY A 245 23.46 4.28 8.76
CA GLY A 245 24.00 4.30 7.40
C GLY A 245 23.04 4.79 6.31
N THR A 246 23.44 4.57 5.06
CA THR A 246 22.74 5.11 3.88
C THR A 246 21.97 4.00 3.14
N PHE A 247 20.68 4.22 2.95
CA PHE A 247 19.76 3.26 2.32
C PHE A 247 19.43 3.64 0.87
N PRO A 248 19.03 2.68 0.01
CA PRO A 248 18.43 3.02 -1.28
C PRO A 248 17.20 3.92 -1.14
N ALA A 249 16.93 4.77 -2.13
CA ALA A 249 15.70 5.58 -2.16
C ALA A 249 14.46 4.68 -2.11
N GLY A 250 13.48 5.05 -1.29
CA GLY A 250 12.24 4.30 -1.14
C GLY A 250 12.34 3.05 -0.26
N ALA A 251 13.51 2.73 0.31
CA ALA A 251 13.65 1.66 1.28
C ALA A 251 12.80 1.94 2.54
N ALA A 252 12.47 0.87 3.27
CA ALA A 252 11.70 0.94 4.49
C ALA A 252 12.28 0.02 5.56
N VAL A 253 12.33 0.49 6.80
CA VAL A 253 12.68 -0.32 7.98
C VAL A 253 11.56 -0.17 9.00
N VAL A 254 10.97 -1.30 9.40
CA VAL A 254 9.85 -1.35 10.33
C VAL A 254 10.21 -2.29 11.47
N ALA A 255 10.08 -1.81 12.71
CA ALA A 255 10.33 -2.60 13.91
C ALA A 255 9.03 -2.83 14.70
N ALA A 256 8.82 -4.06 15.20
CA ALA A 256 7.72 -4.37 16.10
C ALA A 256 7.97 -3.89 17.54
N GLY A 257 9.22 -3.59 17.90
CA GLY A 257 9.61 -2.96 19.17
C GLY A 257 9.99 -1.49 18.99
N THR A 258 11.08 -1.10 19.65
CA THR A 258 11.67 0.24 19.60
C THR A 258 12.76 0.34 18.53
N LEU A 259 12.77 1.45 17.78
CA LEU A 259 13.77 1.74 16.76
C LEU A 259 14.76 2.80 17.26
N THR A 260 16.02 2.43 17.40
CA THR A 260 17.09 3.36 17.77
C THR A 260 17.83 3.83 16.52
N LEU A 261 17.82 5.13 16.25
CA LEU A 261 18.56 5.74 15.16
C LEU A 261 19.95 6.14 15.67
N ARG A 262 20.99 5.85 14.88
CA ARG A 262 22.37 6.16 15.26
C ARG A 262 23.18 6.68 14.08
N GLY A 263 23.69 7.90 14.22
CA GLY A 263 24.52 8.58 13.23
C GLY A 263 23.71 9.12 12.05
N ASP A 264 24.31 9.09 10.86
CA ASP A 264 23.65 9.54 9.64
C ASP A 264 22.74 8.42 9.08
N VAL A 265 21.42 8.60 9.16
CA VAL A 265 20.41 7.67 8.62
C VAL A 265 19.65 8.37 7.49
N ARG A 266 19.96 8.01 6.25
CA ARG A 266 19.44 8.75 5.08
C ARG A 266 19.23 7.86 3.87
N ALA A 267 18.29 8.26 3.02
CA ALA A 267 18.16 7.70 1.67
C ALA A 267 19.22 8.30 0.72
N ALA A 268 19.75 7.46 -0.16
CA ALA A 268 20.63 7.83 -1.26
C ALA A 268 19.86 8.61 -2.33
N GLY A 269 20.57 9.40 -3.15
CA GLY A 269 20.00 10.12 -4.29
C GLY A 269 18.96 11.18 -3.94
N GLY A 270 18.83 11.52 -2.65
CA GLY A 270 17.87 12.50 -2.16
C GLY A 270 16.41 12.02 -2.15
N GLY A 271 16.17 10.70 -2.14
CA GLY A 271 14.86 10.15 -1.80
C GLY A 271 14.53 10.29 -0.31
N VAL A 272 13.46 9.62 0.12
CA VAL A 272 13.08 9.52 1.54
C VAL A 272 13.10 8.05 1.97
N LEU A 273 13.50 7.79 3.20
CA LEU A 273 13.48 6.48 3.87
C LEU A 273 12.25 6.41 4.77
N PHE A 274 11.50 5.31 4.74
CA PHE A 274 10.41 5.10 5.69
C PHE A 274 10.92 4.34 6.92
N LEU A 275 10.78 4.92 8.11
CA LEU A 275 11.16 4.32 9.37
C LEU A 275 9.93 4.25 10.27
N ALA A 276 9.52 3.04 10.64
CA ALA A 276 8.42 2.85 11.56
C ALA A 276 8.78 1.95 12.74
N ALA A 277 8.18 2.23 13.88
CA ALA A 277 8.31 1.41 15.08
C ALA A 277 7.00 1.37 15.83
N ARG A 278 6.61 0.20 16.35
CA ARG A 278 5.35 0.05 17.07
C ARG A 278 5.40 0.69 18.45
N GLU A 279 6.50 0.53 19.18
CA GLU A 279 6.60 1.01 20.58
C GLU A 279 7.21 2.40 20.69
N GLY A 280 8.22 2.69 19.86
CA GLY A 280 8.80 4.02 19.83
C GLY A 280 10.02 4.14 18.94
N ILE A 281 10.43 5.37 18.70
CA ILE A 281 11.63 5.70 17.93
C ILE A 281 12.48 6.64 18.79
N VAL A 282 13.77 6.34 18.88
CA VAL A 282 14.74 7.14 19.63
C VAL A 282 15.86 7.60 18.70
N ALA A 283 15.99 8.91 18.50
CA ALA A 283 17.13 9.54 17.85
C ALA A 283 17.97 10.26 18.91
N HIS A 284 19.28 10.03 18.92
CA HIS A 284 20.15 10.51 19.98
C HIS A 284 21.52 10.94 19.48
N GLY A 285 22.02 12.06 19.98
CA GLY A 285 23.37 12.55 19.69
C GLY A 285 23.39 13.58 18.57
N ASN A 286 24.14 13.33 17.49
CA ASN A 286 24.33 14.27 16.37
C ASN A 286 23.79 13.67 15.05
N ASP A 287 22.55 13.18 15.09
CA ASP A 287 21.96 12.42 13.99
C ASP A 287 21.46 13.32 12.86
N ARG A 288 21.77 12.95 11.61
CA ARG A 288 21.17 13.54 10.41
C ARG A 288 20.25 12.52 9.77
N LEU A 289 18.98 12.85 9.76
CA LEU A 289 17.90 11.99 9.32
C LEU A 289 17.27 12.57 8.06
N ARG A 290 17.10 11.73 7.03
CA ARG A 290 16.24 12.05 5.90
C ARG A 290 15.21 10.95 5.70
N ALA A 291 14.12 11.05 6.44
CA ALA A 291 13.16 9.96 6.60
C ALA A 291 11.74 10.47 6.93
N VAL A 292 10.77 9.62 6.64
CA VAL A 292 9.44 9.64 7.25
C VAL A 292 9.54 8.80 8.51
N LEU A 293 9.29 9.40 9.68
CA LEU A 293 9.24 8.69 10.95
C LEU A 293 7.79 8.45 11.34
N TYR A 294 7.44 7.21 11.66
CA TYR A 294 6.10 6.84 12.10
C TYR A 294 6.12 5.93 13.33
N THR A 295 5.42 6.31 14.39
CA THR A 295 5.20 5.42 15.53
C THR A 295 3.87 5.73 16.21
N PRO A 296 3.04 4.73 16.54
CA PRO A 296 1.89 4.95 17.43
C PRO A 296 2.31 5.13 18.89
N GLY A 297 3.55 4.80 19.24
CA GLY A 297 4.09 5.00 20.58
C GLY A 297 4.81 6.33 20.72
N SER A 298 6.01 6.30 21.33
CA SER A 298 6.76 7.52 21.64
C SER A 298 7.89 7.80 20.65
N LEU A 299 8.01 9.06 20.22
CA LEU A 299 9.14 9.54 19.42
C LEU A 299 10.00 10.49 20.26
N THR A 300 11.23 10.08 20.54
CA THR A 300 12.16 10.84 21.39
C THR A 300 13.36 11.32 20.57
N PHE A 301 13.59 12.63 20.60
CA PHE A 301 14.78 13.26 20.05
C PHE A 301 15.63 13.82 21.18
N THR A 302 16.84 13.29 21.35
CA THR A 302 17.80 13.74 22.36
C THR A 302 19.09 14.27 21.72
N GLY A 303 19.56 15.44 22.16
CA GLY A 303 20.78 16.04 21.64
C GLY A 303 20.54 16.95 20.43
N ARG A 304 21.40 16.88 19.40
CA ARG A 304 21.30 17.67 18.16
C ARG A 304 20.86 16.78 16.99
N VAL A 305 19.56 16.75 16.71
CA VAL A 305 19.02 15.94 15.60
C VAL A 305 18.51 16.84 14.49
N SER A 306 18.90 16.56 13.26
CA SER A 306 18.35 17.20 12.06
C SER A 306 17.49 16.21 11.29
N LEU A 307 16.19 16.46 11.18
CA LEU A 307 15.26 15.65 10.38
C LEU A 307 14.79 16.44 9.15
N THR A 308 15.01 15.87 7.97
CA THR A 308 14.41 16.31 6.71
C THR A 308 13.36 15.29 6.28
N GLY A 309 12.07 15.62 6.42
CA GLY A 309 10.96 14.70 6.23
C GLY A 309 9.77 15.07 7.11
N THR A 310 9.08 14.07 7.65
CA THR A 310 7.94 14.25 8.56
C THR A 310 8.05 13.28 9.73
N ALA A 311 7.58 13.69 10.90
CA ALA A 311 7.53 12.88 12.10
C ALA A 311 6.09 12.78 12.61
N VAL A 312 5.56 11.57 12.62
CA VAL A 312 4.20 11.23 13.05
C VAL A 312 4.30 10.28 14.23
N ALA A 313 3.91 10.74 15.41
CA ALA A 313 4.07 9.99 16.66
C ALA A 313 2.82 10.05 17.54
N GLY A 314 2.58 9.02 18.36
CA GLY A 314 1.60 9.08 19.45
C GLY A 314 1.94 10.18 20.42
N THR A 315 3.10 10.04 21.06
CA THR A 315 3.70 11.07 21.92
C THR A 315 5.06 11.49 21.38
N MET A 316 5.44 12.74 21.61
CA MET A 316 6.72 13.26 21.12
C MET A 316 7.47 14.04 22.20
N HIS A 317 8.74 13.68 22.39
CA HIS A 317 9.63 14.29 23.36
C HIS A 317 10.84 14.88 22.64
N LEU A 318 10.92 16.22 22.63
CA LEU A 318 12.04 16.96 22.06
C LEU A 318 12.93 17.50 23.17
N ALA A 319 14.12 16.93 23.31
CA ALA A 319 15.11 17.34 24.30
C ALA A 319 16.44 17.68 23.62
N GLY A 320 16.72 18.98 23.42
CA GLY A 320 17.99 19.44 22.88
C GLY A 320 17.85 20.46 21.76
N ASN A 321 18.82 20.45 20.84
CA ASN A 321 18.92 21.42 19.74
C ASN A 321 18.58 20.75 18.41
N SER A 322 17.31 20.71 18.03
CA SER A 322 16.87 19.95 16.85
C SER A 322 16.37 20.84 15.72
N SER A 323 16.60 20.43 14.48
CA SER A 323 16.08 21.12 13.29
C SER A 323 15.22 20.17 12.45
N PHE A 324 13.99 20.57 12.17
CA PHE A 324 13.02 19.82 11.39
C PHE A 324 12.73 20.58 10.10
N THR A 325 12.77 19.92 8.96
CA THR A 325 12.42 20.50 7.67
C THR A 325 11.45 19.58 6.96
N TYR A 326 10.24 20.07 6.75
CA TYR A 326 9.18 19.32 6.13
C TYR A 326 9.52 18.98 4.68
N VAL A 327 9.38 17.70 4.34
CA VAL A 327 9.38 17.22 2.96
C VAL A 327 8.19 16.30 2.80
N LYS A 328 7.31 16.63 1.85
CA LYS A 328 6.13 15.81 1.58
C LYS A 328 6.55 14.40 1.16
N PRO A 329 6.07 13.34 1.85
CA PRO A 329 6.57 11.97 1.66
C PRO A 329 6.26 11.38 0.28
N THR A 330 5.32 11.97 -0.48
CA THR A 330 4.97 11.52 -1.84
C THR A 330 5.95 11.95 -2.92
N THR A 331 6.91 12.85 -2.63
CA THR A 331 7.79 13.44 -3.66
C THR A 331 8.97 12.57 -4.08
N GLY A 332 9.21 11.42 -3.41
CA GLY A 332 10.26 10.47 -3.76
C GLY A 332 9.86 9.04 -3.45
N ALA A 333 9.22 8.39 -4.43
CA ALA A 333 8.67 7.02 -4.43
C ALA A 333 9.04 6.14 -3.22
N LEU A 334 8.22 6.21 -2.16
CA LEU A 334 8.21 5.17 -1.13
C LEU A 334 7.83 3.85 -1.78
N THR A 335 8.44 2.74 -1.35
CA THR A 335 8.06 1.40 -1.82
C THR A 335 6.98 0.75 -0.96
N VAL A 336 6.56 1.44 0.09
CA VAL A 336 5.59 0.95 1.09
C VAL A 336 4.46 1.97 1.27
N PRO A 337 3.23 1.53 1.53
CA PRO A 337 2.12 2.42 1.81
C PRO A 337 2.34 3.17 3.12
N LEU A 338 1.87 4.43 3.19
CA LEU A 338 1.82 5.17 4.44
C LEU A 338 0.65 4.67 5.31
N PRO A 339 0.82 4.67 6.65
CA PRO A 339 -0.25 4.28 7.58
C PRO A 339 -1.49 5.16 7.47
N GLY A 340 -2.65 4.58 7.83
CA GLY A 340 -3.93 5.30 7.87
C GLY A 340 -4.55 5.60 6.50
N PHE A 341 -3.89 5.24 5.39
CA PHE A 341 -4.46 5.29 4.05
C PHE A 341 -5.08 3.94 3.69
N VAL A 342 -6.34 3.96 3.26
CA VAL A 342 -7.07 2.75 2.88
C VAL A 342 -7.52 2.85 1.43
N VAL A 343 -7.36 1.73 0.72
CA VAL A 343 -7.96 1.50 -0.59
C VAL A 343 -9.06 0.47 -0.39
N THR A 344 -10.30 0.84 -0.66
CA THR A 344 -11.43 -0.10 -0.64
C THR A 344 -11.91 -0.36 -2.05
N ARG A 345 -12.01 -1.63 -2.41
CA ARG A 345 -12.48 -2.06 -3.72
C ARG A 345 -13.96 -2.42 -3.65
N SER A 346 -14.76 -1.77 -4.47
CA SER A 346 -16.11 -2.22 -4.81
C SER A 346 -16.09 -2.85 -6.19
N THR A 347 -16.39 -4.16 -6.26
CA THR A 347 -16.42 -4.90 -7.52
C THR A 347 -17.80 -4.82 -8.14
N TRP A 348 -17.89 -4.19 -9.31
CA TRP A 348 -19.05 -4.29 -10.18
C TRP A 348 -18.62 -4.96 -11.48
N TYR A 349 -19.09 -6.19 -11.71
CA TYR A 349 -18.68 -6.98 -12.87
C TYR A 349 -19.50 -6.58 -14.11
N GLU A 350 -18.96 -5.72 -14.97
CA GLU A 350 -19.43 -5.65 -16.36
C GLU A 350 -18.68 -6.70 -17.18
N ASN A 351 -19.29 -7.89 -17.31
CA ASN A 351 -18.68 -9.04 -17.96
C ASN A 351 -18.76 -8.87 -19.50
N PHE A 352 -17.69 -8.35 -20.12
CA PHE A 352 -17.52 -8.44 -21.57
C PHE A 352 -16.63 -9.65 -21.89
N ALA A 353 -17.26 -10.76 -22.31
CA ALA A 353 -16.56 -11.91 -22.84
C ALA A 353 -16.43 -11.75 -24.36
N THR A 354 -15.20 -11.78 -24.88
CA THR A 354 -14.99 -11.88 -26.32
C THR A 354 -14.13 -13.10 -26.58
N ILE A 355 -14.74 -14.16 -27.13
CA ILE A 355 -14.00 -15.31 -27.64
C ILE A 355 -13.61 -14.95 -29.06
N THR A 356 -12.33 -14.70 -29.31
CA THR A 356 -11.85 -14.51 -30.68
C THR A 356 -11.69 -15.89 -31.30
N THR A 357 -12.66 -16.29 -32.12
CA THR A 357 -12.51 -17.45 -33.02
C THR A 357 -11.49 -17.07 -34.07
N ARG A 358 -10.32 -17.73 -34.05
CA ARG A 358 -9.44 -17.80 -35.22
C ARG A 358 -9.87 -18.96 -36.10
#